data_AF-A0A9R0HRD7-F1
#
_entry.id   AF-A0A9R0HRD7-F1
#
_cell.length_a   1.000
_cell.length_b   1.000
_cell.length_c   1.000
_cell.angle_alpha   90.00
_cell.angle_beta   90.00
_cell.angle_gamma   90.00
#
_symmetry.space_group_name_H-M   'P 1'
#
loop_
_entity.id
_entity.type
_entity.pdbx_description
1 polymer ?
#
loop_
_entity_poly.entity_id
_entity_poly.type
_entity_poly.pdbx_seq_one_letter_code
_entity_poly.pdbx_strand_id
1 'polypeptide(L)'
;MASFSCSISSPLSPKLISHNKFQPTYLPFPNFRAIPTYNIKNRSTNSTKATTTTSPSGQELDIADEDSLGIDNLHQFVQLSLGNWVGSFYQFDATGKLLHKVTTRLSAGSYGEDELISLIQTLYIKQPLSGTSVSGYEEEPEWAEYKIKESNMFTVDKYQQIGFFPNERAFALRYQTAGMLETVLRQGVLGEDDTGEESPRNLKLPSSRPSIVCENCLFSINKDMRARAFHIMDPRGVLEMLLIFLEERGGTVDAPPSLADSEDDVNRLLPFLGRWKGSSLTKRSGVYGATMAEHDTIASLEIDESGQLIQDISSTTKGTDVTANVRWTGTICDNLITFDKGFQFTLLPGGMYMGCPTDVAKSIAELKSFHLEFCWLESSDKRQRLVRTFDIEGLAVSSTYFFETKL
;
A
#
# COMPACT_ATOMS: atom_id res chain seq x y z
N MET A 1 15.67 -11.49 -66.50
CA MET A 1 15.94 -10.45 -65.49
C MET A 1 14.73 -9.55 -65.44
N ALA A 2 13.83 -9.81 -64.49
CA ALA A 2 12.54 -9.14 -64.38
C ALA A 2 12.47 -8.43 -63.03
N SER A 3 12.36 -7.12 -63.10
CA SER A 3 12.15 -6.19 -61.99
C SER A 3 10.68 -6.22 -61.57
N PHE A 4 10.40 -6.64 -60.34
CA PHE A 4 9.08 -6.50 -59.73
C PHE A 4 9.09 -5.33 -58.74
N SER A 5 8.44 -4.24 -59.15
CA SER A 5 7.93 -3.18 -58.30
C SER A 5 6.65 -3.66 -57.62
N CYS A 6 6.61 -3.71 -56.29
CA CYS A 6 5.41 -4.08 -55.53
C CYS A 6 4.74 -2.83 -54.97
N SER A 7 3.53 -2.59 -55.44
CA SER A 7 2.61 -1.52 -55.05
C SER A 7 1.93 -1.84 -53.72
N ILE A 8 1.69 -0.80 -52.92
CA ILE A 8 0.97 -0.83 -51.65
C ILE A 8 -0.52 -1.04 -51.92
N SER A 9 -1.11 -2.08 -51.31
CA SER A 9 -2.56 -2.26 -51.22
C SER A 9 -2.98 -2.53 -49.78
N SER A 10 -3.85 -1.68 -49.26
CA SER A 10 -4.53 -1.82 -47.98
C SER A 10 -5.47 -3.05 -47.95
N PRO A 11 -5.63 -3.75 -46.81
CA PRO A 11 -6.80 -4.58 -46.55
C PRO A 11 -7.78 -3.81 -45.65
N LEU A 12 -9.00 -3.48 -46.11
CA LEU A 12 -10.21 -4.32 -46.09
C LEU A 12 -10.55 -4.86 -44.70
N SER A 13 -11.53 -4.19 -44.08
CA SER A 13 -12.29 -4.64 -42.92
C SER A 13 -13.14 -5.88 -43.25
N PRO A 14 -13.14 -6.92 -42.41
CA PRO A 14 -14.16 -7.95 -42.42
C PRO A 14 -15.17 -7.79 -41.28
N LYS A 15 -16.38 -8.22 -41.62
CA LYS A 15 -17.67 -8.11 -40.92
C LYS A 15 -17.74 -8.93 -39.63
N LEU A 16 -18.65 -8.48 -38.76
CA LEU A 16 -19.23 -9.21 -37.63
C LEU A 16 -19.54 -10.68 -37.99
N ILE A 17 -19.02 -11.60 -37.18
CA ILE A 17 -19.56 -12.95 -37.03
C ILE A 17 -20.05 -13.07 -35.59
N SER A 18 -21.28 -13.57 -35.48
CA SER A 18 -22.05 -13.74 -34.25
C SER A 18 -21.81 -15.13 -33.64
N HIS A 19 -21.90 -15.17 -32.31
CA HIS A 19 -21.99 -16.31 -31.38
C HIS A 19 -20.79 -17.26 -31.23
N ASN A 20 -20.10 -17.13 -30.09
CA ASN A 20 -20.15 -18.19 -29.07
C ASN A 20 -19.90 -17.61 -27.67
N LYS A 21 -20.76 -18.01 -26.72
CA LYS A 21 -20.73 -17.60 -25.32
C LYS A 21 -19.47 -18.19 -24.66
N PHE A 22 -18.46 -17.36 -24.44
CA PHE A 22 -17.43 -17.61 -23.43
C PHE A 22 -17.81 -16.83 -22.17
N GLN A 23 -18.14 -17.56 -21.11
CA GLN A 23 -18.25 -16.99 -19.76
C GLN A 23 -16.84 -16.87 -19.18
N PRO A 24 -16.38 -15.66 -18.80
CA PRO A 24 -15.20 -15.52 -17.96
C PRO A 24 -15.55 -15.94 -16.53
N THR A 25 -14.69 -16.70 -15.88
CA THR A 25 -14.76 -17.03 -14.46
C THR A 25 -14.46 -15.79 -13.63
N TYR A 26 -15.48 -15.28 -12.94
CA TYR A 26 -15.43 -14.12 -12.07
C TYR A 26 -14.89 -14.51 -10.68
N LEU A 27 -14.08 -13.62 -10.09
CA LEU A 27 -13.93 -13.54 -8.63
C LEU A 27 -15.32 -13.29 -8.04
N PRO A 28 -15.73 -13.95 -6.94
CA PRO A 28 -16.98 -13.60 -6.27
C PRO A 28 -16.73 -12.33 -5.45
N PHE A 29 -16.89 -11.18 -6.09
CA PHE A 29 -17.15 -9.91 -5.40
C PHE A 29 -18.60 -9.51 -5.65
N PRO A 30 -19.28 -8.86 -4.68
CA PRO A 30 -20.67 -8.45 -4.86
C PRO A 30 -20.78 -7.52 -6.08
N ASN A 31 -21.74 -7.82 -6.94
CA ASN A 31 -22.08 -7.02 -8.12
C ASN A 31 -22.32 -5.55 -7.74
N PHE A 32 -21.37 -4.67 -8.02
CA PHE A 32 -21.60 -3.23 -7.99
C PHE A 32 -22.35 -2.84 -9.26
N ARG A 33 -23.68 -2.70 -9.17
CA ARG A 33 -24.43 -1.91 -10.17
C ARG A 33 -24.08 -0.44 -9.92
N ALA A 34 -23.53 0.21 -10.94
CA ALA A 34 -23.38 1.66 -10.97
C ALA A 34 -24.76 2.31 -10.77
N ILE A 35 -24.90 3.08 -9.69
CA ILE A 35 -26.05 3.96 -9.50
C ILE A 35 -25.78 5.23 -10.32
N PRO A 36 -26.69 5.65 -11.22
CA PRO A 36 -26.47 6.82 -12.04
C PRO A 36 -26.53 8.10 -11.18
N THR A 37 -25.56 8.98 -11.38
CA THR A 37 -25.50 10.32 -10.78
C THR A 37 -26.63 11.20 -11.31
N TYR A 38 -27.57 11.56 -10.44
CA TYR A 38 -28.59 12.57 -10.77
C TYR A 38 -28.02 13.97 -10.58
N ASN A 39 -27.82 14.68 -11.69
CA ASN A 39 -27.55 16.11 -11.75
C ASN A 39 -28.80 16.90 -11.31
N ILE A 40 -28.79 17.52 -10.14
CA ILE A 40 -29.83 18.46 -9.72
C ILE A 40 -29.42 19.88 -10.14
N LYS A 41 -30.10 20.38 -11.18
CA LYS A 41 -30.07 21.81 -11.56
C LYS A 41 -30.90 22.61 -10.57
N ASN A 42 -30.28 23.55 -9.86
CA ASN A 42 -30.98 24.54 -9.05
C ASN A 42 -31.79 25.49 -9.94
N ARG A 43 -33.11 25.48 -9.79
CA ARG A 43 -33.99 26.56 -10.29
C ARG A 43 -34.75 27.15 -9.10
N SER A 44 -34.42 28.40 -8.81
CA SER A 44 -35.11 29.23 -7.81
C SER A 44 -36.52 29.59 -8.27
N THR A 45 -37.50 29.38 -7.39
CA THR A 45 -38.78 30.10 -7.39
C THR A 45 -39.26 30.29 -5.95
N ASN A 46 -39.55 31.54 -5.62
CA ASN A 46 -40.04 32.05 -4.33
C ASN A 46 -41.39 31.44 -3.91
N SER A 47 -41.59 31.20 -2.61
CA SER A 47 -42.85 31.52 -1.90
C SER A 47 -42.76 31.26 -0.38
N THR A 48 -42.95 32.35 0.37
CA THR A 48 -43.82 32.56 1.54
C THR A 48 -43.89 31.55 2.71
N LYS A 49 -43.65 32.11 3.91
CA LYS A 49 -43.77 31.58 5.28
C LYS A 49 -44.97 30.66 5.54
N ALA A 50 -44.71 29.55 6.21
CA ALA A 50 -45.58 28.99 7.25
C ALA A 50 -44.73 28.21 8.28
N THR A 51 -44.91 28.54 9.55
CA THR A 51 -44.25 27.95 10.70
C THR A 51 -44.83 26.56 10.98
N THR A 52 -44.00 25.52 11.04
CA THR A 52 -44.37 24.26 11.68
C THR A 52 -43.10 23.55 12.14
N THR A 53 -43.12 23.11 13.39
CA THR A 53 -42.12 22.34 14.13
C THR A 53 -41.44 21.27 13.28
N THR A 54 -40.13 21.41 13.08
CA THR A 54 -39.26 20.40 12.49
C THR A 54 -38.84 19.38 13.55
N SER A 55 -39.35 18.17 13.43
CA SER A 55 -38.63 16.97 13.86
C SER A 55 -37.40 16.82 12.96
N PRO A 56 -36.22 16.40 13.46
CA PRO A 56 -35.07 16.19 12.58
C PRO A 56 -35.42 15.10 11.57
N SER A 57 -35.29 15.41 10.28
CA SER A 57 -35.42 14.43 9.21
C SER A 57 -34.31 13.38 9.35
N GLY A 58 -34.63 12.10 9.17
CA GLY A 58 -33.66 10.99 9.31
C GLY A 58 -32.37 11.14 8.48
N GLN A 59 -32.36 11.95 7.43
CA GLN A 59 -31.16 12.26 6.65
C GLN A 59 -30.15 13.18 7.37
N GLU A 60 -30.58 14.07 8.25
CA GLU A 60 -29.66 14.93 9.03
C GLU A 60 -29.02 14.16 10.19
N LEU A 61 -29.73 13.17 10.74
CA LEU A 61 -29.20 12.30 11.80
C LEU A 61 -28.15 11.33 11.24
N ASP A 62 -28.41 10.72 10.09
CA ASP A 62 -27.45 9.79 9.45
C ASP A 62 -26.15 10.49 9.03
N ILE A 63 -26.21 11.74 8.53
CA ILE A 63 -25.02 12.51 8.15
C ILE A 63 -24.21 12.94 9.38
N ALA A 64 -24.88 13.37 10.46
CA ALA A 64 -24.20 13.75 11.70
C ALA A 64 -23.46 12.58 12.35
N ASP A 65 -24.04 11.37 12.30
CA ASP A 65 -23.39 10.15 12.79
C ASP A 65 -22.21 9.73 11.91
N GLU A 66 -22.29 9.88 10.58
CA GLU A 66 -21.18 9.63 9.66
C GLU A 66 -20.01 10.59 9.88
N ASP A 67 -20.30 11.89 10.02
CA ASP A 67 -19.28 12.92 10.27
C ASP A 67 -18.60 12.72 11.63
N SER A 68 -19.37 12.40 12.68
CA SER A 68 -18.85 12.08 14.01
C SER A 68 -17.90 10.88 13.99
N LEU A 69 -18.28 9.79 13.30
CA LEU A 69 -17.42 8.60 13.19
C LEU A 69 -16.15 8.86 12.37
N GLY A 70 -16.24 9.71 11.35
CA GLY A 70 -15.08 10.17 10.58
C GLY A 70 -14.09 10.93 11.45
N ILE A 71 -14.58 11.85 12.30
CA ILE A 71 -13.75 12.59 13.26
C ILE A 71 -13.08 11.64 14.25
N ASP A 72 -13.83 10.71 14.85
CA ASP A 72 -13.27 9.72 15.78
C ASP A 72 -12.18 8.85 15.16
N ASN A 73 -12.37 8.42 13.91
CA ASN A 73 -11.36 7.66 13.17
C ASN A 73 -10.11 8.49 12.88
N LEU A 74 -10.28 9.77 12.51
CA LEU A 74 -9.15 10.68 12.30
C LEU A 74 -8.37 10.86 13.61
N HIS A 75 -9.06 11.10 14.73
CA HIS A 75 -8.43 11.20 16.05
C HIS A 75 -7.63 9.94 16.38
N GLN A 76 -8.22 8.76 16.20
CA GLN A 76 -7.54 7.49 16.47
C GLN A 76 -6.32 7.27 15.56
N PHE A 77 -6.40 7.65 14.28
CA PHE A 77 -5.27 7.60 13.35
C PHE A 77 -4.14 8.55 13.78
N VAL A 78 -4.48 9.77 14.19
CA VAL A 78 -3.51 10.75 14.73
C VAL A 78 -2.84 10.17 15.97
N GLN A 79 -3.63 9.73 16.96
CA GLN A 79 -3.12 9.18 18.22
C GLN A 79 -2.20 7.97 18.01
N LEU A 80 -2.58 7.05 17.11
CA LEU A 80 -1.75 5.90 16.76
C LEU A 80 -0.37 6.32 16.23
N SER A 81 -0.31 7.46 15.53
CA SER A 81 0.87 7.96 14.82
C SER A 81 1.83 8.83 15.65
N LEU A 82 1.36 9.44 16.75
CA LEU A 82 2.11 10.43 17.56
C LEU A 82 3.46 9.93 18.13
N GLY A 83 4.30 10.84 18.60
CA GLY A 83 5.53 10.51 19.31
C GLY A 83 6.77 10.40 18.43
N ASN A 84 7.86 9.95 19.05
CA ASN A 84 9.17 9.88 18.42
C ASN A 84 9.48 8.44 18.03
N TRP A 85 9.71 8.23 16.74
CA TRP A 85 9.98 6.94 16.13
C TRP A 85 11.44 6.90 15.68
N VAL A 86 12.20 5.93 16.18
CA VAL A 86 13.55 5.64 15.67
C VAL A 86 13.44 4.48 14.72
N GLY A 87 14.05 4.58 13.54
CA GLY A 87 13.87 3.57 12.52
C GLY A 87 15.03 3.40 11.56
N SER A 88 14.88 2.38 10.73
CA SER A 88 15.73 2.12 9.57
C SER A 88 14.86 2.13 8.32
N PHE A 89 15.28 2.91 7.34
CA PHE A 89 14.74 2.92 5.99
C PHE A 89 15.53 1.94 5.11
N TYR A 90 14.82 1.09 4.37
CA TYR A 90 15.38 0.12 3.45
C TYR A 90 14.83 0.37 2.06
N GLN A 91 15.73 0.41 1.06
CA GLN A 91 15.37 0.38 -0.35
C GLN A 91 15.70 -0.98 -0.95
N PHE A 92 14.71 -1.62 -1.54
CA PHE A 92 14.86 -2.84 -2.33
C PHE A 92 14.51 -2.59 -3.80
N ASP A 93 15.15 -3.33 -4.69
CA ASP A 93 14.67 -3.45 -6.07
C ASP A 93 13.45 -4.38 -6.17
N ALA A 94 12.90 -4.51 -7.38
CA ALA A 94 11.74 -5.37 -7.66
C ALA A 94 12.00 -6.87 -7.45
N THR A 95 13.25 -7.29 -7.23
CA THR A 95 13.64 -8.68 -6.96
C THR A 95 13.97 -8.92 -5.49
N GLY A 96 13.85 -7.89 -4.63
CA GLY A 96 14.09 -8.02 -3.19
C GLY A 96 15.56 -7.90 -2.80
N LYS A 97 16.42 -7.42 -3.71
CA LYS A 97 17.81 -7.09 -3.38
C LYS A 97 17.87 -5.76 -2.65
N LEU A 98 18.53 -5.73 -1.49
CA LEU A 98 18.77 -4.50 -0.74
C LEU A 98 19.75 -3.61 -1.51
N LEU A 99 19.36 -2.36 -1.75
CA LEU A 99 20.17 -1.33 -2.40
C LEU A 99 20.79 -0.40 -1.37
N HIS A 100 19.97 0.12 -0.45
CA HIS A 100 20.40 1.08 0.56
C HIS A 100 19.67 0.88 1.88
N LYS A 101 20.38 1.16 2.98
CA LYS A 101 19.84 1.24 4.35
C LYS A 101 20.23 2.60 4.93
N VAL A 102 19.26 3.35 5.44
CA VAL A 102 19.46 4.69 6.01
C VAL A 102 18.81 4.75 7.39
N THR A 103 19.52 5.27 8.39
CA THR A 103 18.94 5.49 9.72
C THR A 103 18.06 6.73 9.70
N THR A 104 16.85 6.63 10.24
CA THR A 104 15.87 7.73 10.27
C THR A 104 15.29 7.92 11.65
N ARG A 105 14.85 9.15 11.96
CA ARG A 105 13.96 9.43 13.09
C ARG A 105 12.73 10.13 12.57
N LEU A 106 11.56 9.88 13.13
CA LEU A 106 10.34 10.57 12.77
C LEU A 106 9.70 11.11 14.05
N SER A 107 9.54 12.43 14.12
CA SER A 107 8.76 13.07 15.18
C SER A 107 7.36 13.38 14.65
N ALA A 108 6.34 12.89 15.33
CA ALA A 108 4.95 13.08 14.97
C ALA A 108 4.19 13.81 16.10
N GLY A 109 3.62 14.96 15.78
CA GLY A 109 2.81 15.77 16.68
C GLY A 109 1.41 16.02 16.11
N SER A 110 0.52 16.58 16.93
CA SER A 110 -0.80 17.02 16.48
C SER A 110 -1.03 18.50 16.76
N TYR A 111 -1.85 19.12 15.93
CA TYR A 111 -2.33 20.48 16.12
C TYR A 111 -3.83 20.56 15.80
N GLY A 112 -4.56 21.46 16.47
CA GLY A 112 -6.02 21.55 16.35
C GLY A 112 -6.75 20.50 17.20
N GLU A 113 -8.08 20.64 17.23
CA GLU A 113 -9.01 19.78 17.97
C GLU A 113 -10.18 19.40 17.04
N ASP A 114 -10.88 18.32 17.37
CA ASP A 114 -12.05 17.81 16.66
C ASP A 114 -11.82 17.66 15.14
N GLU A 115 -12.71 18.20 14.31
CA GLU A 115 -12.61 18.15 12.85
C GLU A 115 -11.37 18.86 12.27
N LEU A 116 -10.75 19.75 13.06
CA LEU A 116 -9.55 20.50 12.68
C LEU A 116 -8.26 19.84 13.17
N ILE A 117 -8.34 18.65 13.78
CA ILE A 117 -7.15 17.91 14.18
C ILE A 117 -6.30 17.59 12.94
N SER A 118 -5.01 17.84 13.08
CA SER A 118 -4.00 17.61 12.05
C SER A 118 -2.83 16.85 12.64
N LEU A 119 -2.24 15.96 11.85
CA LEU A 119 -1.01 15.25 12.10
C LEU A 119 0.12 15.96 11.34
N ILE A 120 1.10 16.45 12.10
CA ILE A 120 2.30 17.09 11.59
C ILE A 120 3.49 16.17 11.89
N GLN A 121 4.31 15.92 10.89
CA GLN A 121 5.42 14.97 11.02
C GLN A 121 6.69 15.53 10.40
N THR A 122 7.79 15.36 11.12
CA THR A 122 9.13 15.73 10.67
C THR A 122 10.01 14.49 10.64
N LEU A 123 10.54 14.18 9.46
CA LEU A 123 11.47 13.08 9.22
C LEU A 123 12.89 13.62 9.26
N TYR A 124 13.72 13.03 10.11
CA TYR A 124 15.14 13.28 10.22
C TYR A 124 15.90 12.13 9.56
N ILE A 125 16.81 12.45 8.65
CA ILE A 125 17.56 11.51 7.82
C ILE A 125 19.03 11.61 8.20
N LYS A 126 19.61 10.51 8.67
CA LYS A 126 21.03 10.49 9.03
C LYS A 126 21.88 10.62 7.76
N GLN A 127 22.75 11.61 7.69
CA GLN A 127 23.66 11.81 6.57
C GLN A 127 24.91 10.91 6.69
N PRO A 128 25.54 10.54 5.57
CA PRO A 128 26.85 9.88 5.58
C PRO A 128 27.91 10.84 6.15
N LEU A 129 28.96 10.30 6.77
CA LEU A 129 30.06 11.10 7.32
C LEU A 129 30.81 11.82 6.19
N SER A 130 30.97 13.14 6.31
CA SER A 130 31.76 13.95 5.37
C SER A 130 33.25 13.56 5.45
N GLY A 131 33.87 13.27 4.31
CA GLY A 131 35.27 12.79 4.22
C GLY A 131 36.35 13.82 4.59
N THR A 132 35.97 14.99 5.12
CA THR A 132 36.83 16.14 5.41
C THR A 132 37.10 16.35 6.91
N SER A 133 36.76 15.41 7.79
CA SER A 133 37.02 15.55 9.22
C SER A 133 38.52 15.44 9.56
N VAL A 134 39.14 16.59 9.84
CA VAL A 134 40.58 16.73 10.17
C VAL A 134 40.86 16.67 11.67
N SER A 135 39.84 16.54 12.52
CA SER A 135 40.02 16.51 13.98
C SER A 135 39.53 15.19 14.58
N GLY A 136 40.40 14.51 15.34
CA GLY A 136 40.12 13.24 16.02
C GLY A 136 39.15 13.31 17.20
N TYR A 137 38.08 14.09 17.09
CA TYR A 137 36.94 14.07 18.00
C TYR A 137 35.80 13.30 17.33
N GLU A 138 35.05 12.51 18.09
CA GLU A 138 33.82 11.88 17.60
C GLU A 138 32.80 12.99 17.27
N GLU A 139 32.65 13.26 15.97
CA GLU A 139 31.73 14.28 15.45
C GLU A 139 30.28 13.80 15.60
N GLU A 140 29.41 14.64 16.15
CA GLU A 140 27.99 14.29 16.26
C GLU A 140 27.41 14.02 14.87
N PRO A 141 26.58 12.98 14.70
CA PRO A 141 26.03 12.64 13.40
C PRO A 141 25.13 13.75 12.87
N GLU A 142 25.33 14.14 11.62
CA GLU A 142 24.49 15.14 10.94
C GLU A 142 23.14 14.55 10.49
N TRP A 143 22.08 15.38 10.58
CA TRP A 143 20.72 14.98 10.24
C TRP A 143 20.06 16.02 9.33
N ALA A 144 19.61 15.59 8.17
CA ALA A 144 18.76 16.40 7.30
C ALA A 144 17.29 16.32 7.75
N GLU A 145 16.60 17.46 7.75
CA GLU A 145 15.19 17.56 8.10
C GLU A 145 14.30 17.57 6.84
N TYR A 146 13.25 16.74 6.85
CA TYR A 146 12.19 16.77 5.86
C TYR A 146 10.82 16.89 6.53
N LYS A 147 10.10 17.98 6.23
CA LYS A 147 8.73 18.21 6.73
C LYS A 147 7.74 17.47 5.84
N ILE A 148 7.10 16.44 6.40
CA ILE A 148 6.07 15.68 5.68
C ILE A 148 4.82 16.55 5.55
N LYS A 149 4.11 16.41 4.42
CA LYS A 149 2.84 17.10 4.20
C LYS A 149 1.86 16.75 5.31
N GLU A 150 1.19 17.78 5.83
CA GLU A 150 0.20 17.65 6.90
C GLU A 150 -0.94 16.69 6.51
N SER A 151 -1.31 15.83 7.46
CA SER A 151 -2.46 14.93 7.33
C SER A 151 -3.60 15.42 8.21
N ASN A 152 -4.73 15.82 7.61
CA ASN A 152 -5.92 16.31 8.28
C ASN A 152 -7.16 15.71 7.60
N MET A 153 -8.37 16.02 8.10
CA MET A 153 -9.63 15.46 7.59
C MET A 153 -9.73 15.49 6.06
N PHE A 154 -9.35 16.62 5.45
CA PHE A 154 -9.42 16.78 4.00
C PHE A 154 -8.39 15.92 3.27
N THR A 155 -7.12 15.92 3.71
CA THR A 155 -6.06 15.20 3.00
C THR A 155 -6.18 13.69 3.15
N VAL A 156 -6.58 13.18 4.33
CA VAL A 156 -6.76 11.73 4.55
C VAL A 156 -7.88 11.16 3.68
N ASP A 157 -8.95 11.92 3.47
CA ASP A 157 -10.09 11.47 2.67
C ASP A 157 -9.85 11.70 1.16
N LYS A 158 -9.50 12.94 0.78
CA LYS A 158 -9.45 13.34 -0.65
C LYS A 158 -8.16 13.00 -1.35
N TYR A 159 -7.01 13.00 -0.65
CA TYR A 159 -5.71 12.80 -1.29
C TYR A 159 -5.11 11.44 -1.00
N GLN A 160 -5.18 10.98 0.25
CA GLN A 160 -4.57 9.73 0.68
C GLN A 160 -5.53 8.54 0.58
N GLN A 161 -6.85 8.80 0.48
CA GLN A 161 -7.92 7.79 0.47
C GLN A 161 -7.78 6.77 1.61
N ILE A 162 -7.45 7.20 2.83
CA ILE A 162 -7.03 6.32 3.94
C ILE A 162 -7.87 5.04 4.08
N GLY A 163 -7.21 3.89 4.26
CA GLY A 163 -7.87 2.67 4.75
C GLY A 163 -7.39 2.39 6.16
N PHE A 164 -8.18 2.74 7.17
CA PHE A 164 -7.77 2.70 8.59
C PHE A 164 -8.48 1.60 9.37
N PHE A 165 -7.72 0.88 10.19
CA PHE A 165 -8.17 -0.20 11.06
C PHE A 165 -7.79 0.14 12.50
N PRO A 166 -8.70 0.79 13.26
CA PRO A 166 -8.35 1.29 14.59
C PRO A 166 -8.00 0.17 15.57
N ASN A 167 -8.80 -0.89 15.59
CA ASN A 167 -8.62 -2.01 16.53
C ASN A 167 -7.42 -2.88 16.16
N GLU A 168 -7.22 -3.10 14.85
CA GLU A 168 -6.14 -3.92 14.32
C GLU A 168 -4.81 -3.15 14.21
N ARG A 169 -4.84 -1.82 14.47
CA ARG A 169 -3.69 -0.93 14.41
C ARG A 169 -2.96 -1.03 13.06
N ALA A 170 -3.71 -0.89 11.97
CA ALA A 170 -3.16 -0.92 10.62
C ALA A 170 -3.73 0.21 9.77
N PHE A 171 -2.97 0.68 8.77
CA PHE A 171 -3.48 1.67 7.82
C PHE A 171 -2.82 1.58 6.45
N ALA A 172 -3.52 2.07 5.43
CA ALA A 172 -2.98 2.25 4.08
C ALA A 172 -3.23 3.69 3.57
N LEU A 173 -2.23 4.28 2.92
CA LEU A 173 -2.27 5.64 2.39
C LEU A 173 -1.77 5.70 0.94
N ARG A 174 -2.36 6.58 0.15
CA ARG A 174 -1.82 6.99 -1.15
C ARG A 174 -0.96 8.24 -1.00
N TYR A 175 0.16 8.28 -1.72
CA TYR A 175 0.93 9.50 -1.92
C TYR A 175 0.80 9.97 -3.37
N GLN A 176 0.76 11.27 -3.56
CA GLN A 176 0.70 11.88 -4.90
C GLN A 176 2.04 11.79 -5.63
N THR A 177 3.15 11.75 -4.88
CA THR A 177 4.52 11.79 -5.38
C THR A 177 5.43 11.00 -4.45
N ALA A 178 6.55 10.50 -4.95
CA ALA A 178 7.58 9.84 -4.14
C ALA A 178 8.64 10.82 -3.56
N GLY A 179 8.42 12.14 -3.61
CA GLY A 179 9.44 13.15 -3.26
C GLY A 179 10.02 13.03 -1.85
N MET A 180 9.21 12.65 -0.84
CA MET A 180 9.73 12.37 0.51
C MET A 180 10.76 11.22 0.49
N LEU A 181 10.47 10.17 -0.27
CA LEU A 181 11.29 8.96 -0.38
C LEU A 181 12.56 9.25 -1.21
N GLU A 182 12.45 10.11 -2.23
CA GLU A 182 13.60 10.64 -2.97
C GLU A 182 14.55 11.41 -2.05
N THR A 183 14.04 12.30 -1.20
CA THR A 183 14.87 13.07 -0.25
C THR A 183 15.60 12.16 0.73
N VAL A 184 14.95 11.10 1.24
CA VAL A 184 15.59 10.12 2.13
C VAL A 184 16.80 9.47 1.44
N LEU A 185 16.65 9.11 0.17
CA LEU A 185 17.74 8.51 -0.61
C LEU A 185 18.87 9.50 -0.89
N ARG A 186 18.54 10.72 -1.33
CA ARG A 186 19.55 11.75 -1.62
C ARG A 186 20.34 12.11 -0.35
N GLN A 187 19.65 12.52 0.70
CA GLN A 187 20.30 12.96 1.94
C GLN A 187 20.98 11.80 2.68
N GLY A 188 20.36 10.62 2.69
CA GLY A 188 20.88 9.46 3.42
C GLY A 188 22.03 8.73 2.72
N VAL A 189 22.20 8.90 1.41
CA VAL A 189 23.24 8.19 0.63
C VAL A 189 24.30 9.15 0.09
N LEU A 190 23.90 10.33 -0.39
CA LEU A 190 24.83 11.30 -0.99
C LEU A 190 25.31 12.34 0.01
N GLY A 191 24.49 12.69 1.01
CA GLY A 191 24.81 13.71 2.01
C GLY A 191 24.53 15.13 1.54
N GLU A 192 25.13 16.10 2.23
CA GLU A 192 24.95 17.55 2.02
C GLU A 192 25.47 18.06 0.66
N ASP A 193 26.45 17.36 0.07
CA ASP A 193 27.09 17.73 -1.19
C ASP A 193 26.18 17.55 -2.43
N ASP A 194 25.03 16.88 -2.29
CA ASP A 194 24.08 16.71 -3.38
C ASP A 194 23.35 18.03 -3.69
N THR A 195 23.67 18.64 -4.83
CA THR A 195 23.02 19.87 -5.30
C THR A 195 21.58 19.63 -5.77
N GLY A 196 21.18 18.37 -5.97
CA GLY A 196 19.84 18.00 -6.44
C GLY A 196 19.57 18.31 -7.92
N GLU A 197 20.49 18.96 -8.63
CA GLU A 197 20.31 19.38 -10.03
C GLU A 197 20.51 18.22 -11.02
N GLU A 198 21.39 17.26 -10.69
CA GLU A 198 21.65 16.09 -11.52
C GLU A 198 21.07 14.80 -10.91
N SER A 199 20.74 13.85 -11.78
CA SER A 199 20.41 12.48 -11.37
C SER A 199 21.71 11.71 -11.13
N PRO A 200 22.00 11.27 -9.90
CA PRO A 200 23.22 10.53 -9.58
C PRO A 200 23.27 9.21 -10.36
N ARG A 201 24.44 8.86 -10.92
CA ARG A 201 24.58 7.65 -11.76
C ARG A 201 24.47 6.33 -10.99
N ASN A 202 24.79 6.33 -9.70
CA ASN A 202 24.90 5.12 -8.87
C ASN A 202 23.84 5.02 -7.76
N LEU A 203 22.80 5.85 -7.81
CA LEU A 203 21.70 5.83 -6.84
C LEU A 203 20.38 5.67 -7.59
N LYS A 204 19.60 4.65 -7.23
CA LYS A 204 18.29 4.41 -7.82
C LYS A 204 17.27 5.34 -7.16
N LEU A 205 16.94 6.44 -7.82
CA LEU A 205 15.86 7.34 -7.39
C LEU A 205 14.50 6.91 -7.95
N PRO A 206 13.39 7.22 -7.26
CA PRO A 206 12.05 6.99 -7.79
C PRO A 206 11.78 7.89 -8.99
N SER A 207 10.86 7.45 -9.86
CA SER A 207 10.40 8.27 -10.97
C SER A 207 9.79 9.58 -10.47
N SER A 208 10.01 10.69 -11.19
CA SER A 208 9.46 12.01 -10.82
C SER A 208 7.93 12.07 -10.87
N ARG A 209 7.30 11.21 -11.68
CA ARG A 209 5.84 11.09 -11.84
C ARG A 209 5.43 9.61 -11.79
N PRO A 210 5.53 8.95 -10.63
CA PRO A 210 5.15 7.55 -10.49
C PRO A 210 3.64 7.41 -10.74
N SER A 211 3.21 6.27 -11.26
CA SER A 211 1.78 6.02 -11.47
C SER A 211 1.07 5.72 -10.14
N ILE A 212 1.75 5.00 -9.23
CA ILE A 212 1.24 4.66 -7.90
C ILE A 212 2.37 4.82 -6.87
N VAL A 213 2.05 5.47 -5.75
CA VAL A 213 2.84 5.43 -4.51
C VAL A 213 1.88 5.05 -3.38
N CYS A 214 2.02 3.83 -2.87
CA CYS A 214 1.10 3.27 -1.88
C CYS A 214 1.87 2.82 -0.65
N GLU A 215 1.48 3.35 0.51
CA GLU A 215 1.95 2.93 1.83
C GLU A 215 0.96 1.94 2.43
N ASN A 216 1.47 0.83 2.98
CA ASN A 216 0.76 -0.06 3.89
C ASN A 216 1.54 -0.13 5.20
N CYS A 217 0.88 0.14 6.32
CA CYS A 217 1.46 0.13 7.65
C CYS A 217 0.83 -0.96 8.51
N LEU A 218 1.68 -1.81 9.07
CA LEU A 218 1.32 -2.81 10.08
C LEU A 218 2.08 -2.50 11.37
N PHE A 219 1.38 -2.48 12.51
CA PHE A 219 2.00 -2.40 13.82
C PHE A 219 2.28 -3.80 14.35
N SER A 220 3.40 -3.97 15.04
CA SER A 220 3.71 -5.23 15.70
C SER A 220 2.68 -5.50 16.80
N ILE A 221 2.33 -6.78 16.95
CA ILE A 221 1.39 -7.22 17.98
C ILE A 221 2.04 -7.20 19.36
N ASN A 222 3.35 -7.45 19.42
CA ASN A 222 4.07 -7.67 20.68
C ASN A 222 4.96 -6.50 21.10
N LYS A 223 5.20 -5.54 20.20
CA LYS A 223 6.11 -4.41 20.43
C LYS A 223 5.46 -3.11 19.97
N ASP A 224 5.86 -1.97 20.54
CA ASP A 224 5.45 -0.66 20.00
C ASP A 224 6.33 -0.27 18.80
N MET A 225 6.24 -1.12 17.78
CA MET A 225 6.95 -1.03 16.53
C MET A 225 5.97 -1.07 15.37
N ARG A 226 6.39 -0.55 14.22
CA ARG A 226 5.62 -0.65 12.98
C ARG A 226 6.53 -0.81 11.78
N ALA A 227 5.99 -1.43 10.75
CA ALA A 227 6.59 -1.50 9.43
C ALA A 227 5.70 -0.74 8.44
N ARG A 228 6.25 0.28 7.79
CA ARG A 228 5.58 1.08 6.75
C ARG A 228 6.18 0.73 5.40
N ALA A 229 5.41 0.00 4.59
CA ALA A 229 5.85 -0.57 3.33
C ALA A 229 5.32 0.23 2.14
N PHE A 230 6.19 0.64 1.22
CA PHE A 230 5.87 1.46 0.07
C PHE A 230 6.07 0.69 -1.23
N HIS A 231 5.00 0.61 -2.03
CA HIS A 231 5.08 0.23 -3.43
C HIS A 231 5.22 1.49 -4.27
N ILE A 232 6.23 1.52 -5.16
CA ILE A 232 6.38 2.58 -6.15
C ILE A 232 6.37 1.96 -7.55
N MET A 233 5.40 2.39 -8.35
CA MET A 233 5.25 1.99 -9.74
C MET A 233 5.76 3.11 -10.65
N ASP A 234 6.54 2.75 -11.68
CA ASP A 234 6.98 3.66 -12.72
C ASP A 234 5.77 4.30 -13.46
N PRO A 235 5.98 5.32 -14.31
CA PRO A 235 4.88 5.96 -15.04
C PRO A 235 4.09 5.01 -15.98
N ARG A 236 4.63 3.82 -16.27
CA ARG A 236 3.99 2.78 -17.10
C ARG A 236 3.26 1.73 -16.27
N GLY A 237 3.30 1.82 -14.95
CA GLY A 237 2.61 0.88 -14.06
C GLY A 237 3.41 -0.37 -13.71
N VAL A 238 4.73 -0.37 -13.91
CA VAL A 238 5.62 -1.48 -13.55
C VAL A 238 6.35 -1.14 -12.24
N LEU A 239 6.50 -2.13 -11.35
CA LEU A 239 7.21 -1.95 -10.09
C LEU A 239 8.65 -1.47 -10.32
N GLU A 240 8.99 -0.30 -9.76
CA GLU A 240 10.36 0.25 -9.86
C GLU A 240 11.21 0.04 -8.61
N MET A 241 10.59 0.06 -7.42
CA MET A 241 11.25 -0.22 -6.15
C MET A 241 10.24 -0.48 -5.03
N LEU A 242 10.72 -1.12 -3.97
CA LEU A 242 10.01 -1.37 -2.73
C LEU A 242 10.78 -0.72 -1.59
N LEU A 243 10.08 -0.01 -0.70
CA LEU A 243 10.73 0.63 0.45
C LEU A 243 10.06 0.20 1.74
N ILE A 244 10.84 0.03 2.80
CA ILE A 244 10.35 -0.30 4.14
C ILE A 244 10.93 0.72 5.12
N PHE A 245 10.08 1.35 5.92
CA PHE A 245 10.49 1.92 7.20
C PHE A 245 10.17 0.90 8.29
N LEU A 246 11.17 0.43 9.02
CA LEU A 246 10.99 -0.31 10.26
C LEU A 246 11.26 0.64 11.43
N GLU A 247 10.26 0.88 12.27
CA GLU A 247 10.27 1.95 13.26
C GLU A 247 9.85 1.44 14.64
N GLU A 248 10.50 1.93 15.69
CA GLU A 248 10.19 1.68 17.09
C GLU A 248 9.95 3.00 17.82
N ARG A 249 8.83 3.10 18.54
CA ARG A 249 8.50 4.31 19.30
C ARG A 249 9.32 4.34 20.58
N GLY A 250 9.96 5.48 20.85
CA GLY A 250 10.80 5.64 22.05
C GLY A 250 12.10 4.82 22.03
N GLY A 251 12.46 4.22 20.89
CA GLY A 251 13.73 3.49 20.71
C GLY A 251 14.96 4.39 20.79
N THR A 252 16.14 3.78 20.88
CA THR A 252 17.43 4.48 20.91
C THR A 252 18.10 4.48 19.53
N VAL A 253 18.80 5.56 19.23
CA VAL A 253 19.37 5.78 17.88
C VAL A 253 20.62 4.95 17.64
N ASP A 254 21.31 4.55 18.71
CA ASP A 254 22.51 3.71 18.65
C ASP A 254 22.17 2.26 18.28
N ALA A 255 20.91 1.86 18.43
CA ALA A 255 20.41 0.53 18.10
C ALA A 255 19.06 0.62 17.37
N PRO A 256 19.01 1.22 16.17
CA PRO A 256 17.76 1.33 15.43
C PRO A 256 17.28 -0.07 15.04
N PRO A 257 15.96 -0.30 14.94
CA PRO A 257 15.44 -1.61 14.59
C PRO A 257 15.98 -2.04 13.22
N SER A 258 16.49 -3.27 13.15
CA SER A 258 17.07 -3.82 11.93
C SER A 258 16.27 -5.00 11.44
N LEU A 259 16.07 -5.09 10.11
CA LEU A 259 15.81 -6.37 9.49
C LEU A 259 17.11 -7.18 9.65
N ALA A 260 17.02 -8.40 10.18
CA ALA A 260 18.21 -9.21 10.41
C ALA A 260 18.82 -9.65 9.08
N ASP A 261 20.12 -9.40 8.89
CA ASP A 261 20.94 -10.01 7.83
C ASP A 261 21.43 -11.39 8.30
N SER A 262 20.53 -12.24 8.82
CA SER A 262 20.97 -13.54 9.34
C SER A 262 21.48 -14.41 8.20
N GLU A 263 22.58 -15.14 8.43
CA GLU A 263 23.09 -16.17 7.50
C GLU A 263 22.03 -17.26 7.18
N ASP A 264 20.93 -17.31 7.92
CA ASP A 264 19.71 -18.12 7.67
C ASP A 264 18.78 -17.56 6.58
N ASP A 265 19.11 -16.43 5.92
CA ASP A 265 18.37 -15.85 4.78
C ASP A 265 18.52 -16.68 3.48
N VAL A 266 18.88 -17.95 3.59
CA VAL A 266 19.13 -18.88 2.47
C VAL A 266 17.85 -19.13 1.66
N ASN A 267 16.68 -19.06 2.30
CA ASN A 267 15.40 -19.15 1.61
C ASN A 267 14.27 -18.41 2.33
N ARG A 268 14.02 -17.16 1.92
CA ARG A 268 12.95 -16.29 2.44
C ARG A 268 11.55 -16.84 2.30
N LEU A 269 11.33 -17.83 1.44
CA LEU A 269 10.02 -18.44 1.22
C LEU A 269 9.59 -19.35 2.39
N LEU A 270 10.55 -20.08 2.97
CA LEU A 270 10.27 -21.17 3.92
C LEU A 270 9.32 -20.77 5.06
N PRO A 271 9.47 -19.59 5.70
CA PRO A 271 8.56 -19.18 6.77
C PRO A 271 7.11 -19.09 6.31
N PHE A 272 6.85 -18.73 5.04
CA PHE A 272 5.52 -18.54 4.48
C PHE A 272 4.86 -19.82 3.99
N LEU A 273 5.63 -20.87 3.68
CA LEU A 273 5.08 -22.16 3.23
C LEU A 273 4.21 -22.81 4.30
N GLY A 274 3.21 -23.56 3.86
CA GLY A 274 2.25 -24.27 4.71
C GLY A 274 0.87 -23.62 4.69
N ARG A 275 0.04 -24.02 5.65
CA ARG A 275 -1.36 -23.59 5.76
C ARG A 275 -1.51 -22.58 6.88
N TRP A 276 -2.26 -21.53 6.60
CA TRP A 276 -2.54 -20.41 7.48
C TRP A 276 -4.05 -20.28 7.63
N LYS A 277 -4.52 -20.12 8.86
CA LYS A 277 -5.94 -19.91 9.17
C LYS A 277 -6.08 -18.61 9.95
N GLY A 278 -7.11 -17.83 9.64
CA GLY A 278 -7.31 -16.55 10.30
C GLY A 278 -8.64 -15.90 9.96
N SER A 279 -8.69 -14.58 10.10
CA SER A 279 -9.82 -13.77 9.70
C SER A 279 -9.37 -12.54 8.94
N SER A 280 -10.27 -11.98 8.14
CA SER A 280 -10.05 -10.73 7.43
C SER A 280 -11.19 -9.75 7.67
N LEU A 281 -10.84 -8.46 7.66
CA LEU A 281 -11.75 -7.33 7.79
C LEU A 281 -11.51 -6.39 6.61
N THR A 282 -12.54 -6.14 5.81
CA THR A 282 -12.48 -5.21 4.67
C THR A 282 -13.19 -3.92 5.01
N LYS A 283 -12.48 -2.79 4.88
CA LYS A 283 -13.02 -1.45 5.06
C LYS A 283 -12.96 -0.66 3.76
N ARG A 284 -14.00 0.12 3.50
CA ARG A 284 -14.02 1.09 2.39
C ARG A 284 -12.93 2.15 2.62
N SER A 285 -12.27 2.56 1.55
CA SER A 285 -11.32 3.68 1.60
C SER A 285 -12.04 5.01 1.88
N GLY A 286 -11.38 5.90 2.62
CA GLY A 286 -11.94 7.15 3.13
C GLY A 286 -11.99 7.15 4.65
N VAL A 287 -12.05 8.34 5.25
CA VAL A 287 -11.91 8.53 6.70
C VAL A 287 -13.00 7.83 7.52
N TYR A 288 -14.22 7.74 6.96
CA TYR A 288 -15.34 7.04 7.58
C TYR A 288 -15.05 5.53 7.75
N GLY A 289 -14.33 4.90 6.81
CA GLY A 289 -13.84 3.53 6.99
C GLY A 289 -14.91 2.46 7.18
N ALA A 290 -16.05 2.58 6.47
CA ALA A 290 -17.18 1.64 6.56
C ALA A 290 -16.73 0.18 6.46
N THR A 291 -17.12 -0.66 7.42
CA THR A 291 -16.89 -2.11 7.30
C THR A 291 -17.75 -2.68 6.18
N MET A 292 -17.10 -3.24 5.16
CA MET A 292 -17.77 -3.81 4.00
C MET A 292 -17.99 -5.31 4.15
N ALA A 293 -17.03 -6.02 4.74
CA ALA A 293 -17.11 -7.47 4.90
C ALA A 293 -16.14 -7.99 5.95
N GLU A 294 -16.50 -9.12 6.54
CA GLU A 294 -15.66 -9.93 7.42
C GLU A 294 -15.68 -11.38 6.95
N HIS A 295 -14.51 -12.02 6.90
CA HIS A 295 -14.40 -13.41 6.47
C HIS A 295 -13.50 -14.22 7.40
N ASP A 296 -13.84 -15.49 7.58
CA ASP A 296 -12.88 -16.50 8.00
C ASP A 296 -12.04 -16.91 6.80
N THR A 297 -10.74 -17.08 7.00
CA THR A 297 -9.76 -17.25 5.91
C THR A 297 -8.90 -18.48 6.13
N ILE A 298 -8.61 -19.19 5.04
CA ILE A 298 -7.59 -20.23 4.99
C ILE A 298 -6.71 -19.97 3.77
N ALA A 299 -5.42 -19.76 3.98
CA ALA A 299 -4.45 -19.57 2.91
C ALA A 299 -3.39 -20.66 2.96
N SER A 300 -3.18 -21.40 1.88
CA SER A 300 -2.05 -22.33 1.74
C SER A 300 -1.07 -21.83 0.70
N LEU A 301 0.22 -22.05 0.97
CA LEU A 301 1.30 -21.81 0.03
C LEU A 301 2.22 -23.04 0.06
N GLU A 302 2.26 -23.78 -1.04
CA GLU A 302 2.93 -25.08 -1.12
C GLU A 302 3.76 -25.17 -2.39
N ILE A 303 4.79 -26.01 -2.37
CA ILE A 303 5.55 -26.39 -3.57
C ILE A 303 5.16 -27.84 -3.87
N ASP A 304 4.68 -28.11 -5.08
CA ASP A 304 4.31 -29.46 -5.49
C ASP A 304 5.53 -30.32 -5.84
N GLU A 305 5.29 -31.60 -6.15
CA GLU A 305 6.35 -32.56 -6.50
C GLU A 305 7.13 -32.17 -7.76
N SER A 306 6.57 -31.32 -8.62
CA SER A 306 7.22 -30.80 -9.83
C SER A 306 8.05 -29.54 -9.58
N GLY A 307 8.03 -29.01 -8.35
CA GLY A 307 8.68 -27.76 -7.98
C GLY A 307 7.86 -26.51 -8.31
N GLN A 308 6.59 -26.65 -8.72
CA GLN A 308 5.69 -25.54 -8.98
C GLN A 308 5.09 -25.02 -7.66
N LEU A 309 5.05 -23.70 -7.50
CA LEU A 309 4.42 -23.07 -6.35
C LEU A 309 2.91 -22.99 -6.56
N ILE A 310 2.14 -23.37 -5.55
CA ILE A 310 0.68 -23.32 -5.54
C ILE A 310 0.24 -22.48 -4.34
N GLN A 311 -0.63 -21.50 -4.61
CA GLN A 311 -1.30 -20.72 -3.58
C GLN A 311 -2.81 -20.95 -3.66
N ASP A 312 -3.41 -21.37 -2.56
CA ASP A 312 -4.87 -21.41 -2.41
C ASP A 312 -5.30 -20.45 -1.31
N ILE A 313 -6.34 -19.66 -1.58
CA ILE A 313 -6.97 -18.77 -0.60
C ILE A 313 -8.47 -19.05 -0.59
N SER A 314 -8.98 -19.47 0.55
CA SER A 314 -10.39 -19.62 0.85
C SER A 314 -10.84 -18.49 1.75
N SER A 315 -11.98 -17.88 1.46
CA SER A 315 -12.60 -16.84 2.28
C SER A 315 -14.10 -17.13 2.44
N THR A 316 -14.53 -17.39 3.66
CA THR A 316 -15.93 -17.70 4.01
C THR A 316 -16.52 -16.50 4.74
N THR A 317 -17.59 -15.92 4.21
CA THR A 317 -18.21 -14.72 4.80
C THR A 317 -18.80 -15.08 6.17
N LYS A 318 -18.41 -14.33 7.22
CA LYS A 318 -18.84 -14.62 8.58
C LYS A 318 -20.37 -14.67 8.69
N GLY A 319 -20.87 -15.69 9.39
CA GLY A 319 -22.32 -15.90 9.58
C GLY A 319 -23.06 -16.44 8.36
N THR A 320 -22.35 -16.85 7.30
CA THR A 320 -22.94 -17.47 6.10
C THR A 320 -22.10 -18.65 5.63
N ASP A 321 -22.67 -19.49 4.76
CA ASP A 321 -21.95 -20.59 4.11
C ASP A 321 -21.31 -20.17 2.75
N VAL A 322 -21.30 -18.88 2.43
CA VAL A 322 -20.75 -18.38 1.16
C VAL A 322 -19.23 -18.38 1.24
N THR A 323 -18.59 -19.22 0.42
CA THR A 323 -17.13 -19.36 0.37
C THR A 323 -16.59 -19.07 -1.02
N ALA A 324 -15.63 -18.15 -1.08
CA ALA A 324 -14.81 -17.87 -2.25
C ALA A 324 -13.51 -18.69 -2.18
N ASN A 325 -13.09 -19.28 -3.30
CA ASN A 325 -11.81 -19.97 -3.41
C ASN A 325 -11.02 -19.42 -4.60
N VAL A 326 -9.76 -19.09 -4.37
CA VAL A 326 -8.83 -18.61 -5.40
C VAL A 326 -7.61 -19.50 -5.37
N ARG A 327 -7.32 -20.14 -6.51
CA ARG A 327 -6.09 -20.90 -6.75
C ARG A 327 -5.21 -20.17 -7.76
N TRP A 328 -3.95 -19.97 -7.42
CA TRP A 328 -2.88 -19.47 -8.29
C TRP A 328 -1.74 -20.48 -8.33
N THR A 329 -1.09 -20.55 -9.49
CA THR A 329 0.17 -21.29 -9.65
C THR A 329 1.26 -20.33 -10.07
N GLY A 330 2.49 -20.60 -9.66
CA GLY A 330 3.60 -19.71 -9.92
C GLY A 330 4.94 -20.40 -9.95
N THR A 331 5.93 -19.66 -10.38
CA THR A 331 7.34 -20.06 -10.38
C THR A 331 8.13 -19.13 -9.48
N ILE A 332 9.22 -19.65 -8.94
CA ILE A 332 10.11 -18.92 -8.05
C ILE A 332 11.44 -18.71 -8.77
N CYS A 333 11.91 -17.46 -8.78
CA CYS A 333 13.24 -17.09 -9.24
C CYS A 333 13.87 -16.23 -8.14
N ASP A 334 14.86 -16.78 -7.44
CA ASP A 334 15.45 -16.17 -6.24
C ASP A 334 14.37 -15.77 -5.21
N ASN A 335 14.23 -14.47 -4.95
CA ASN A 335 13.27 -13.91 -4.00
C ASN A 335 11.96 -13.44 -4.67
N LEU A 336 11.80 -13.67 -5.97
CA LEU A 336 10.62 -13.26 -6.74
C LEU A 336 9.75 -14.45 -7.10
N ILE A 337 8.50 -14.41 -6.68
CA ILE A 337 7.46 -15.34 -7.09
C ILE A 337 6.63 -14.67 -8.18
N THR A 338 6.47 -15.32 -9.33
CA THR A 338 5.61 -14.85 -10.42
C THR A 338 4.47 -15.84 -10.63
N PHE A 339 3.24 -15.35 -10.50
CA PHE A 339 2.03 -16.14 -10.74
C PHE A 339 1.57 -16.05 -12.18
N ASP A 340 0.98 -17.14 -12.67
CA ASP A 340 0.43 -17.29 -14.02
C ASP A 340 -0.58 -16.19 -14.42
N LYS A 341 -1.30 -15.63 -13.44
CA LYS A 341 -2.31 -14.57 -13.62
C LYS A 341 -1.74 -13.15 -13.61
N GLY A 342 -0.43 -12.98 -13.69
CA GLY A 342 0.21 -11.67 -13.80
C GLY A 342 0.32 -10.91 -12.47
N PHE A 343 0.39 -11.64 -11.36
CA PHE A 343 0.67 -11.14 -10.02
C PHE A 343 2.05 -11.62 -9.56
N GLN A 344 2.71 -10.90 -8.66
CA GLN A 344 4.02 -11.27 -8.15
C GLN A 344 4.16 -10.98 -6.66
N PHE A 345 4.96 -11.80 -5.96
CA PHE A 345 5.45 -11.51 -4.61
C PHE A 345 6.95 -11.33 -4.63
N THR A 346 7.44 -10.26 -3.99
CA THR A 346 8.85 -10.09 -3.67
C THR A 346 9.07 -10.42 -2.20
N LEU A 347 9.89 -11.43 -1.93
CA LEU A 347 10.25 -11.88 -0.60
C LEU A 347 11.37 -11.01 -0.03
N LEU A 348 11.14 -10.44 1.15
CA LEU A 348 12.02 -9.48 1.80
C LEU A 348 12.55 -10.03 3.13
N PRO A 349 13.69 -9.51 3.64
CA PRO A 349 14.19 -9.84 4.97
C PRO A 349 13.19 -9.54 6.09
N GLY A 350 13.41 -10.14 7.26
CA GLY A 350 12.57 -9.89 8.45
C GLY A 350 11.17 -10.50 8.37
N GLY A 351 10.98 -11.55 7.56
CA GLY A 351 9.71 -12.23 7.42
C GLY A 351 8.66 -11.36 6.72
N MET A 352 9.08 -10.58 5.73
CA MET A 352 8.19 -9.70 4.96
C MET A 352 8.04 -10.18 3.52
N TYR A 353 6.89 -9.93 2.91
CA TYR A 353 6.77 -9.91 1.46
C TYR A 353 5.88 -8.77 1.01
N MET A 354 6.07 -8.35 -0.23
CA MET A 354 5.26 -7.34 -0.88
C MET A 354 4.73 -7.88 -2.21
N GLY A 355 3.43 -7.73 -2.43
CA GLY A 355 2.71 -8.28 -3.58
C GLY A 355 2.09 -7.22 -4.46
N CYS A 356 2.19 -7.38 -5.77
CA CYS A 356 1.59 -6.46 -6.73
C CYS A 356 1.38 -7.12 -8.10
N PRO A 357 0.58 -6.50 -9.01
CA PRO A 357 0.54 -6.91 -10.40
C PRO A 357 1.90 -6.69 -11.07
N THR A 358 2.23 -7.57 -12.01
CA THR A 358 3.41 -7.43 -12.88
C THR A 358 3.35 -6.16 -13.74
N ASP A 359 2.15 -5.76 -14.15
CA ASP A 359 1.88 -4.57 -14.95
C ASP A 359 0.48 -4.02 -14.61
N VAL A 360 0.43 -2.88 -13.92
CA VAL A 360 -0.81 -2.20 -13.55
C VAL A 360 -1.53 -1.61 -14.76
N ALA A 361 -0.80 -1.10 -15.75
CA ALA A 361 -1.40 -0.54 -16.96
C ALA A 361 -2.16 -1.62 -17.74
N LYS A 362 -1.67 -2.87 -17.72
CA LYS A 362 -2.39 -4.02 -18.27
C LYS A 362 -3.71 -4.29 -17.52
N SER A 363 -3.71 -4.26 -16.19
CA SER A 363 -4.95 -4.41 -15.41
C SER A 363 -5.99 -3.34 -15.78
N ILE A 364 -5.58 -2.08 -15.89
CA ILE A 364 -6.44 -0.96 -16.27
C ILE A 364 -6.95 -1.12 -17.72
N ALA A 365 -6.07 -1.45 -18.67
CA ALA A 365 -6.44 -1.65 -20.07
C ALA A 365 -7.43 -2.80 -20.27
N GLU A 366 -7.36 -3.83 -19.41
CA GLU A 366 -8.29 -4.96 -19.39
C GLU A 366 -9.54 -4.72 -18.53
N LEU A 367 -9.73 -3.50 -17.99
CA LEU A 367 -10.83 -3.12 -17.10
C LEU A 367 -10.96 -4.06 -15.89
N LYS A 368 -9.82 -4.41 -15.29
CA LYS A 368 -9.73 -5.28 -14.11
C LYS A 368 -9.27 -4.48 -12.90
N SER A 369 -9.97 -4.68 -11.79
CA SER A 369 -9.45 -4.34 -10.47
C SER A 369 -8.16 -5.07 -10.19
N PHE A 370 -7.32 -4.47 -9.35
CA PHE A 370 -6.05 -5.03 -8.90
C PHE A 370 -5.81 -4.68 -7.44
N HIS A 371 -4.78 -5.25 -6.83
CA HIS A 371 -4.44 -4.95 -5.44
C HIS A 371 -2.94 -4.92 -5.22
N LEU A 372 -2.53 -4.25 -4.15
CA LEU A 372 -1.19 -4.31 -3.59
C LEU A 372 -1.26 -4.98 -2.23
N GLU A 373 -0.22 -5.68 -1.83
CA GLU A 373 -0.20 -6.48 -0.61
C GLU A 373 1.08 -6.27 0.16
N PHE A 374 0.98 -6.12 1.47
CA PHE A 374 2.10 -6.18 2.39
C PHE A 374 1.83 -7.22 3.46
N CYS A 375 2.78 -8.12 3.67
CA CYS A 375 2.72 -9.13 4.73
C CYS A 375 3.93 -9.00 5.64
N TRP A 376 3.69 -9.21 6.93
CA TRP A 376 4.74 -9.28 7.96
C TRP A 376 4.47 -10.43 8.92
N LEU A 377 5.44 -11.35 9.03
CA LEU A 377 5.49 -12.39 10.05
C LEU A 377 5.93 -11.78 11.38
N GLU A 378 5.06 -11.83 12.38
CA GLU A 378 5.37 -11.41 13.75
C GLU A 378 6.19 -12.49 14.48
N SER A 379 5.89 -13.75 14.17
CA SER A 379 6.56 -14.94 14.66
C SER A 379 6.47 -16.05 13.62
N SER A 380 7.12 -17.19 13.85
CA SER A 380 7.09 -18.33 12.92
C SER A 380 5.69 -18.89 12.65
N ASP A 381 4.74 -18.61 13.54
CA ASP A 381 3.37 -19.12 13.55
C ASP A 381 2.30 -18.02 13.39
N LYS A 382 2.66 -16.73 13.34
CA LYS A 382 1.70 -15.62 13.24
C LYS A 382 2.12 -14.60 12.20
N ARG A 383 1.18 -14.17 11.37
CA ARG A 383 1.40 -13.10 10.41
C ARG A 383 0.22 -12.15 10.30
N GLN A 384 0.53 -10.94 9.88
CA GLN A 384 -0.43 -9.92 9.49
C GLN A 384 -0.28 -9.66 7.99
N ARG A 385 -1.39 -9.40 7.30
CA ARG A 385 -1.37 -8.94 5.89
C ARG A 385 -2.27 -7.72 5.75
N LEU A 386 -1.86 -6.80 4.90
CA LEU A 386 -2.65 -5.64 4.51
C LEU A 386 -2.72 -5.57 2.99
N VAL A 387 -3.94 -5.71 2.47
CA VAL A 387 -4.23 -5.68 1.04
C VAL A 387 -4.93 -4.37 0.70
N ARG A 388 -4.40 -3.63 -0.26
CA ARG A 388 -4.97 -2.38 -0.77
C ARG A 388 -5.58 -2.64 -2.14
N THR A 389 -6.89 -2.46 -2.28
CA THR A 389 -7.62 -2.77 -3.53
C THR A 389 -7.91 -1.52 -4.33
N PHE A 390 -7.66 -1.62 -5.64
CA PHE A 390 -7.87 -0.57 -6.62
C PHE A 390 -8.94 -0.96 -7.64
N ASP A 391 -9.72 0.01 -8.08
CA ASP A 391 -10.66 -0.17 -9.19
C ASP A 391 -9.97 -0.13 -10.56
N ILE A 392 -10.79 -0.14 -11.61
CA ILE A 392 -10.35 -0.14 -13.02
C ILE A 392 -9.70 1.18 -13.46
N GLU A 393 -9.79 2.24 -12.66
CA GLU A 393 -9.19 3.55 -12.92
C GLU A 393 -7.93 3.79 -12.06
N GLY A 394 -7.56 2.83 -11.21
CA GLY A 394 -6.44 2.95 -10.29
C GLY A 394 -6.76 3.80 -9.05
N LEU A 395 -8.03 3.95 -8.69
CA LEU A 395 -8.44 4.56 -7.43
C LEU A 395 -8.55 3.48 -6.35
N ALA A 396 -8.00 3.77 -5.17
CA ALA A 396 -8.12 2.87 -4.03
C ALA A 396 -9.57 2.87 -3.50
N VAL A 397 -10.22 1.72 -3.50
CA VAL A 397 -11.64 1.57 -3.12
C VAL A 397 -11.82 0.92 -1.75
N SER A 398 -10.87 0.09 -1.32
CA SER A 398 -10.90 -0.56 -0.01
C SER A 398 -9.51 -0.99 0.44
N SER A 399 -9.41 -1.29 1.73
CA SER A 399 -8.31 -2.06 2.31
C SER A 399 -8.88 -3.30 3.01
N THR A 400 -8.10 -4.37 3.04
CA THR A 400 -8.43 -5.59 3.79
C THR A 400 -7.26 -5.96 4.70
N TYR A 401 -7.51 -5.98 6.00
CA TYR A 401 -6.56 -6.46 7.00
C TYR A 401 -6.79 -7.96 7.24
N PHE A 402 -5.70 -8.71 7.43
CA PHE A 402 -5.71 -10.12 7.80
C PHE A 402 -4.85 -10.34 9.05
N PHE A 403 -5.35 -11.21 9.92
CA PHE A 403 -4.57 -11.83 10.99
C PHE A 403 -4.68 -13.35 10.88
N GLU A 404 -3.55 -14.02 10.74
CA GLU A 404 -3.50 -15.45 10.44
C GLU A 404 -2.46 -16.17 11.31
N THR A 405 -2.81 -17.39 11.71
CA THR A 405 -1.95 -18.33 12.44
C THR A 405 -1.65 -19.54 11.59
N LYS A 406 -0.40 -20.01 11.62
CA LYS A 406 0.04 -21.23 10.92
C LYS A 406 -0.56 -22.47 11.57
N LEU A 407 -1.01 -23.43 10.76
CA LEU A 407 -1.62 -24.70 11.19
C LEU A 407 -0.60 -25.80 11.45
#